data_AF-A0A3P7P6P2-F1
#
_entry.id   AF-A0A3P7P6P2-F1
#
_cell.length_a   1.000
_cell.length_b   1.000
_cell.length_c   1.000
_cell.angle_alpha   90.00
_cell.angle_beta   90.00
_cell.angle_gamma   90.00
#
_symmetry.space_group_name_H-M   'P 1'
#
loop_
_entity.id
_entity.type
_entity.pdbx_description
1 polymer ?
#
loop_
_entity_poly.entity_id
_entity_poly.type
_entity_poly.pdbx_seq_one_letter_code
_entity_poly.pdbx_strand_id
1 'polypeptide(L)'
;MAGGFKWFLVLDFEATCNRGQQPNPQEIIEFPVLKVDAATLDVTDTFHRYVHPVFNPKLSDFCTQLTGIIQDMVDTESDFPVVMRPDHTYTYAHAVDAIFDTKPPICNFSYF
;
A
#
# COMPACT_ATOMS: atom_id res chain seq x y z
N MET A 1 23.50 -24.65 4.16
CA MET A 1 22.14 -24.57 3.60
C MET A 1 21.88 -23.12 3.26
N ALA A 2 21.73 -22.79 1.97
CA ALA A 2 21.52 -21.42 1.53
C ALA A 2 20.21 -20.87 2.13
N GLY A 3 20.30 -19.71 2.79
CA GLY A 3 19.19 -19.12 3.54
C GLY A 3 18.08 -18.63 2.63
N GLY A 4 16.93 -19.29 2.69
CA GLY A 4 15.70 -18.80 2.07
C GLY A 4 15.09 -17.65 2.88
N PHE A 5 14.19 -16.89 2.26
CA PHE A 5 13.37 -15.94 2.97
C PHE A 5 12.49 -16.67 4.00
N LYS A 6 12.26 -16.05 5.16
CA LYS A 6 11.30 -16.55 6.14
C LYS A 6 9.86 -16.12 5.79
N TRP A 7 9.74 -14.96 5.14
CA TRP A 7 8.47 -14.33 4.81
C TRP A 7 8.50 -13.79 3.39
N PHE A 8 7.36 -13.82 2.71
CA PHE A 8 7.09 -13.00 1.54
C PHE A 8 6.10 -11.89 1.92
N LEU A 9 6.28 -10.72 1.32
CA LEU A 9 5.33 -9.61 1.43
C LEU A 9 4.73 -9.39 0.05
N VAL A 10 3.42 -9.57 -0.06
CA VAL A 10 2.67 -9.38 -1.30
C VAL A 10 1.97 -8.04 -1.21
N LEU A 11 2.30 -7.14 -2.14
CA LEU A 11 1.78 -5.78 -2.22
C LEU A 11 1.02 -5.63 -3.53
N ASP A 12 -0.10 -4.92 -3.50
CA ASP A 12 -0.89 -4.61 -4.70
C ASP A 12 -1.51 -3.22 -4.56
N PHE A 13 -0.82 -2.19 -5.03
CA PHE A 13 -1.31 -0.81 -4.88
C PHE A 13 -2.36 -0.50 -5.93
N GLU A 14 -3.45 0.11 -5.50
CA GLU A 14 -4.33 0.85 -6.40
C GLU A 14 -4.00 2.33 -6.38
N ALA A 15 -4.15 2.99 -7.53
CA ALA A 15 -3.82 4.39 -7.69
C ALA A 15 -4.90 5.18 -8.44
N THR A 16 -4.95 6.49 -8.23
CA THR A 16 -5.80 7.39 -9.01
C THR A 16 -5.52 7.23 -10.49
N CYS A 17 -6.58 7.09 -11.28
CA CYS A 17 -6.49 6.77 -12.69
C CYS A 17 -7.64 7.38 -13.47
N ASN A 18 -7.48 7.53 -14.78
CA ASN A 18 -8.53 8.03 -15.65
C ASN A 18 -8.43 7.45 -17.06
N ARG A 19 -9.55 7.41 -17.79
CA ARG A 19 -9.59 6.94 -19.17
C ARG A 19 -8.99 8.03 -20.07
N GLY A 20 -7.92 7.69 -20.76
CA GLY A 20 -7.25 8.58 -21.71
C GLY A 20 -5.98 9.21 -21.13
N GLN A 21 -6.14 10.24 -20.28
CA GLN A 21 -5.00 10.90 -19.65
C GLN A 21 -4.87 10.49 -18.19
N GLN A 22 -3.71 9.93 -17.84
CA GLN A 22 -3.42 9.59 -16.44
C GLN A 22 -3.32 10.86 -15.58
N PRO A 23 -3.89 10.84 -14.36
CA PRO A 23 -3.63 11.89 -13.37
C PRO A 23 -2.12 12.07 -13.18
N ASN A 24 -1.70 13.33 -13.01
CA ASN A 24 -0.30 13.65 -12.73
C ASN A 24 -0.24 14.65 -11.56
N PRO A 25 0.21 14.23 -10.36
CA PRO A 25 0.73 12.88 -10.06
C PRO A 25 -0.38 11.81 -10.05
N GLN A 26 0.01 10.54 -10.23
CA GLN A 26 -0.81 9.42 -9.77
C GLN A 26 -0.56 9.21 -8.28
N GLU A 27 -1.62 8.94 -7.52
CA GLU A 27 -1.57 8.83 -6.07
C GLU A 27 -2.13 7.49 -5.63
N ILE A 28 -1.51 6.85 -4.65
CA ILE A 28 -2.01 5.60 -4.06
C ILE A 28 -3.34 5.88 -3.37
N ILE A 29 -4.35 5.04 -3.62
CA ILE A 29 -5.70 5.11 -3.04
C ILE A 29 -6.08 3.83 -2.27
N GLU A 30 -5.32 2.75 -2.44
CA GLU A 30 -5.42 1.52 -1.64
C GLU A 30 -4.03 0.93 -1.43
N PHE A 31 -3.78 0.45 -0.21
CA PHE A 31 -2.51 -0.13 0.20
C PHE A 31 -2.73 -1.43 1.00
N PRO A 32 -2.91 -2.56 0.31
CA PRO A 32 -2.90 -3.89 0.90
C PRO A 32 -1.48 -4.46 0.97
N VAL A 33 -1.20 -5.20 2.05
CA VAL A 33 0.00 -6.03 2.22
C VAL A 33 -0.39 -7.35 2.87
N LEU A 34 0.00 -8.47 2.26
CA LEU A 34 -0.10 -9.79 2.87
C LEU A 34 1.28 -10.28 3.28
N LYS A 35 1.41 -10.76 4.53
CA LYS A 35 2.62 -11.43 5.00
C LYS A 35 2.44 -12.93 4.92
N VAL A 36 3.24 -13.58 4.09
CA VAL A 36 3.12 -15.01 3.78
C VAL A 36 4.32 -15.77 4.37
N ASP A 37 4.08 -16.86 5.10
CA ASP A 37 5.14 -17.76 5.56
C ASP A 37 5.78 -18.47 4.36
N ALA A 38 7.10 -18.38 4.22
CA ALA A 38 7.77 -18.93 3.03
C ALA A 38 7.84 -20.47 3.03
N ALA A 39 7.66 -21.12 4.19
CA ALA A 39 7.67 -22.57 4.30
C ALA A 39 6.28 -23.18 4.07
N THR A 40 5.23 -22.53 4.58
CA THR A 40 3.86 -23.07 4.49
C THR A 40 3.01 -22.43 3.38
N LEU A 41 3.40 -21.25 2.91
CA LEU A 41 2.64 -20.39 2.01
C LEU A 41 1.31 -19.87 2.59
N ASP A 42 1.15 -19.94 3.91
CA ASP A 42 -0.02 -19.38 4.58
C ASP A 42 0.13 -17.88 4.79
N VAL A 43 -0.99 -17.15 4.66
CA VAL A 43 -1.06 -15.73 5.06
C VAL A 43 -1.08 -15.66 6.59
N THR A 44 -0.05 -15.04 7.15
CA THR A 44 0.15 -14.90 8.60
C THR A 44 -0.25 -13.53 9.14
N ASP A 45 -0.33 -12.52 8.28
CA ASP A 45 -0.79 -11.18 8.64
C ASP A 45 -1.33 -10.44 7.41
N THR A 46 -2.16 -9.43 7.65
CA THR A 46 -2.74 -8.58 6.60
C THR A 46 -2.80 -7.13 7.08
N PHE A 47 -2.23 -6.24 6.27
CA PHE A 47 -2.44 -4.80 6.36
C PHE A 47 -3.29 -4.36 5.17
N HIS A 48 -4.24 -3.47 5.40
CA HIS A 48 -5.10 -2.94 4.36
C HIS A 48 -5.56 -1.54 4.78
N ARG A 49 -5.32 -0.55 3.94
CA ARG A 49 -5.81 0.82 4.12
C ARG A 49 -6.22 1.42 2.79
N TYR A 50 -7.31 2.18 2.82
CA TYR A 50 -7.57 3.18 1.80
C TYR A 50 -6.77 4.46 2.12
N VAL A 51 -6.51 5.27 1.10
CA VAL A 51 -5.68 6.47 1.21
C VAL A 51 -6.40 7.63 0.54
N HIS A 52 -6.41 8.79 1.20
CA HIS A 52 -6.98 10.00 0.62
C HIS A 52 -5.98 10.63 -0.38
N PRO A 53 -6.33 10.78 -1.67
CA PRO A 53 -5.49 11.49 -2.63
C PRO A 53 -5.62 13.01 -2.44
N VAL A 54 -4.50 13.73 -2.48
CA VAL A 54 -4.41 15.16 -2.17
C VAL A 54 -4.37 16.02 -3.44
N PHE A 55 -3.68 15.57 -4.49
CA PHE A 55 -3.56 16.33 -5.74
C PHE A 55 -4.78 16.14 -6.65
N ASN A 56 -5.35 14.93 -6.67
CA ASN A 56 -6.53 14.54 -7.45
C ASN A 56 -7.58 13.90 -6.54
N PRO A 57 -8.21 14.67 -5.62
CA PRO A 57 -9.07 14.12 -4.57
C PRO A 57 -10.36 13.47 -5.08
N LYS A 58 -10.74 13.71 -6.34
CA LYS A 58 -11.93 13.13 -6.95
C LYS A 58 -11.57 11.98 -7.88
N LEU A 59 -12.01 10.78 -7.50
CA LEU A 59 -11.84 9.57 -8.30
C LEU A 59 -12.67 9.71 -9.58
N SER A 60 -12.09 9.31 -10.72
CA SER A 60 -12.85 9.25 -11.96
C SER A 60 -13.80 8.04 -11.94
N ASP A 61 -14.88 8.12 -12.72
CA ASP A 61 -15.78 6.98 -12.92
C ASP A 61 -15.03 5.77 -13.47
N PHE A 62 -14.04 6.00 -14.34
CA PHE A 62 -13.19 4.93 -14.86
C PHE A 62 -12.40 4.24 -13.75
N CYS A 63 -11.81 5.01 -12.83
CA CYS A 63 -11.04 4.43 -11.75
C CYS A 63 -11.93 3.64 -10.78
N THR A 64 -13.08 4.22 -10.43
CA THR A 64 -14.08 3.55 -9.59
C THR A 64 -14.54 2.23 -10.22
N GLN A 65 -14.77 2.20 -11.53
CA GLN A 65 -15.17 0.98 -12.24
C GLN A 65 -14.03 -0.05 -12.36
N LEU A 66 -12.78 0.39 -12.44
CA LEU A 66 -11.62 -0.47 -12.60
C LEU A 66 -11.22 -1.14 -11.29
N THR A 67 -11.17 -0.36 -10.19
CA THR A 67 -10.68 -0.82 -8.89
C THR A 67 -11.80 -1.23 -7.94
N GLY A 68 -13.04 -0.75 -8.17
CA GLY A 68 -14.17 -0.92 -7.26
C GLY A 68 -14.18 0.06 -6.09
N ILE A 69 -13.18 0.94 -5.96
CA ILE A 69 -13.07 1.91 -4.88
C ILE A 69 -13.96 3.12 -5.17
N ILE A 70 -14.92 3.39 -4.29
CA ILE A 70 -15.82 4.54 -4.40
C ILE A 70 -15.27 5.74 -3.62
N GLN A 71 -15.73 6.95 -3.97
CA GLN A 71 -15.27 8.19 -3.35
C GLN A 71 -15.38 8.19 -1.81
N ASP A 72 -16.49 7.66 -1.27
CA ASP A 72 -16.72 7.60 0.18
C ASP A 72 -15.69 6.73 0.93
N MET A 73 -15.05 5.78 0.26
CA MET A 73 -14.00 4.92 0.86
C MET A 73 -12.68 5.67 1.07
N VAL A 74 -12.43 6.75 0.33
CA VAL A 74 -11.19 7.53 0.42
C VAL A 74 -11.40 8.89 1.06
N ASP A 75 -12.63 9.43 1.07
CA ASP A 75 -12.93 10.80 1.56
C ASP A 75 -12.66 10.99 3.06
N THR A 76 -12.75 9.92 3.86
CA THR A 76 -12.52 9.98 5.32
C THR A 76 -11.17 9.44 5.76
N GLU A 77 -10.34 9.03 4.81
CA GLU A 77 -9.06 8.38 5.09
C GLU A 77 -7.94 9.39 5.29
N SER A 78 -6.81 8.89 5.78
CA SER A 78 -5.61 9.71 5.92
C SER A 78 -4.82 9.76 4.62
N ASP A 79 -4.11 10.87 4.40
CA ASP A 79 -3.19 11.00 3.28
C ASP A 79 -2.04 9.99 3.37
N PHE A 80 -1.42 9.65 2.24
CA PHE A 80 -0.38 8.62 2.15
C PHE A 80 0.76 8.77 3.19
N PRO A 81 1.33 9.98 3.45
CA PRO A 81 2.41 10.11 4.43
C PRO A 81 1.98 9.80 5.86
N VAL A 82 0.69 9.94 6.19
CA VAL A 82 0.13 9.60 7.51
C VAL A 82 -0.13 8.11 7.61
N VAL A 83 -0.70 7.50 6.56
CA VAL A 83 -0.85 6.04 6.45
C VAL A 83 0.51 5.34 6.55
N MET A 84 1.58 6.01 6.11
CA MET A 84 2.95 5.51 6.18
C MET A 84 3.63 5.64 7.55
N ARG A 85 3.00 6.28 8.55
CA ARG A 85 3.69 6.54 9.82
C ARG A 85 3.71 5.33 10.76
N PRO A 86 4.84 5.04 11.43
CA PRO A 86 4.97 3.91 12.34
C PRO A 86 3.98 3.90 13.53
N ASP A 87 3.52 5.08 13.97
CA ASP A 87 2.75 5.28 15.20
C ASP A 87 1.23 5.11 15.04
N HIS A 88 0.71 5.00 13.81
CA HIS A 88 -0.73 5.10 13.57
C HIS A 88 -1.51 3.77 13.49
N THR A 89 -0.90 2.57 13.56
CA THR A 89 -1.64 1.33 13.90
C THR A 89 -0.76 0.19 14.40
N TYR A 90 -1.21 -0.53 15.44
CA TYR A 90 -0.49 -1.66 16.05
C TYR A 90 -0.19 -2.83 15.07
N THR A 91 -0.99 -3.01 14.02
CA THR A 91 -0.73 -4.00 12.94
C THR A 91 0.29 -3.51 11.92
N TYR A 92 0.50 -2.19 11.82
CA TYR A 92 1.47 -1.54 10.95
C TYR A 92 2.89 -1.86 11.39
N ALA A 93 3.19 -1.82 12.69
CA ALA A 93 4.52 -2.11 13.23
C ALA A 93 5.04 -3.49 12.78
N HIS A 94 4.23 -4.56 12.81
CA HIS A 94 4.68 -5.89 12.40
C HIS A 94 4.82 -6.10 10.89
N ALA A 95 4.01 -5.41 10.08
CA ALA A 95 4.10 -5.49 8.61
C ALA A 95 5.24 -4.60 8.07
N VAL A 96 5.42 -3.42 8.65
CA VAL A 96 6.41 -2.42 8.24
C VAL A 96 7.79 -2.76 8.77
N ASP A 97 7.91 -3.31 9.99
CA ASP A 97 9.16 -3.89 10.44
C ASP A 97 9.59 -5.05 9.53
N ALA A 98 8.66 -5.73 8.84
CA ALA A 98 9.00 -6.76 7.85
C ALA A 98 9.33 -6.18 6.45
N ILE A 99 8.68 -5.09 6.02
CA ILE A 99 8.97 -4.40 4.74
C ILE A 99 10.30 -3.64 4.83
N PHE A 100 10.59 -3.04 5.98
CA PHE A 100 11.68 -2.09 6.21
C PHE A 100 12.70 -2.58 7.24
N ASP A 101 12.75 -3.89 7.56
CA ASP A 101 13.63 -4.41 8.61
C ASP A 101 15.08 -3.91 8.45
N THR A 102 15.51 -3.32 9.56
CA THR A 102 16.70 -2.53 9.80
C THR A 102 18.01 -3.31 9.74
N LYS A 103 18.44 -3.72 8.54
CA LYS A 103 19.87 -3.91 8.19
C LYS A 103 20.18 -3.19 6.86
N PRO A 104 21.38 -2.62 6.71
CA PRO A 104 21.67 -1.34 6.03
C PRO A 104 21.25 -1.31 4.54
N PRO A 105 21.07 -0.10 3.97
CA PRO A 105 20.01 0.23 3.04
C PRO A 105 20.21 -0.46 1.69
N ILE A 106 19.20 -1.20 1.23
CA ILE A 106 19.13 -1.62 -0.18
C ILE A 106 17.86 -1.13 -0.88
N CYS A 107 16.84 -0.65 -0.16
CA CYS A 107 15.68 -0.04 -0.80
C CYS A 107 15.68 1.47 -0.58
N ASN A 108 16.41 2.19 -1.43
CA ASN A 108 16.03 3.56 -1.76
C ASN A 108 14.66 3.48 -2.44
N PHE A 109 13.58 3.60 -1.66
CA PHE A 109 12.33 4.10 -2.22
C PHE A 109 12.55 5.59 -2.48
N SER A 110 13.06 5.90 -3.68
CA SER A 110 12.82 7.22 -4.26
C SER A 110 11.31 7.39 -4.33
N TYR A 111 10.80 8.40 -3.62
CA TYR A 111 9.44 8.88 -3.85
C TYR A 111 9.40 9.44 -5.28
N PHE A 112 8.86 8.65 -6.20
CA PHE A 112 8.71 8.90 -7.64
C PHE A 112 10.00 9.08 -8.46
#